data_AF-A0A8F1SBI7-F1
#
_entry.id   AF-A0A8F1SBI7-F1
#
_cell.length_a   1.000
_cell.length_b   1.000
_cell.length_c   1.000
_cell.angle_alpha   90.00
_cell.angle_beta   90.00
_cell.angle_gamma   90.00
#
_symmetry.space_group_name_H-M   'P 1'
#
loop_
_entity.id
_entity.type
_entity.pdbx_description
1 polymer ?
#
loop_
_entity_poly.entity_id
_entity_poly.type
_entity_poly.pdbx_seq_one_letter_code
_entity_poly.pdbx_strand_id
1 'polypeptide(L)' 'MNGIIKTIVEVLLTAVGAISIIMIVIGGILFALSSGDAQKAAKARNTILYAVVGLIVSIFASAIVNFVFNRFN' A
#
# COMPACT_ATOMS: atom_id res chain seq x y z
N MET A 1 -5.14 -28.29 -8.30
CA MET A 1 -3.77 -27.92 -8.70
C MET A 1 -3.72 -26.48 -9.23
N ASN A 2 -4.17 -25.46 -8.49
CA ASN A 2 -4.05 -24.05 -8.95
C ASN A 2 -3.74 -23.05 -7.82
N GLY A 3 -3.21 -23.52 -6.68
CA GLY A 3 -2.84 -22.67 -5.54
C GLY A 3 -1.71 -21.68 -5.81
N ILE A 4 -0.95 -21.85 -6.91
CA ILE A 4 0.16 -20.97 -7.30
C ILE A 4 -0.33 -19.53 -7.52
N ILE A 5 -1.50 -19.33 -8.13
CA ILE A 5 -2.02 -17.98 -8.38
C ILE A 5 -2.38 -17.31 -7.05
N LYS A 6 -3.00 -18.04 -6.11
CA LYS A 6 -3.30 -17.52 -4.78
C LYS A 6 -2.02 -17.13 -4.03
N THR A 7 -1.02 -18.01 -4.03
CA THR A 7 0.28 -17.77 -3.38
C THR A 7 1.01 -16.56 -3.97
N ILE A 8 1.08 -16.45 -5.30
CA ILE A 8 1.72 -15.30 -5.96
C ILE A 8 1.01 -14.00 -5.57
N VAL A 9 -0.32 -13.98 -5.62
CA VAL A 9 -1.09 -12.79 -5.28
C VAL A 9 -0.91 -12.43 -3.80
N GLU A 10 -0.95 -13.40 -2.89
CA GLU A 10 -0.78 -13.18 -1.45
C GLU A 10 0.62 -12.63 -1.11
N VAL A 11 1.67 -13.14 -1.77
CA VAL A 11 3.04 -12.60 -1.65
C VAL A 11 3.12 -11.17 -2.19
N LEU A 12 2.53 -10.89 -3.36
CA LEU A 12 2.53 -9.54 -3.94
C LEU A 12 1.75 -8.54 -3.08
N LEU A 13 0.59 -8.92 -2.57
CA LEU A 13 -0.23 -8.08 -1.69
C LEU A 13 0.51 -7.76 -0.38
N THR A 14 1.19 -8.75 0.20
CA THR A 14 2.00 -8.57 1.41
C THR A 14 3.19 -7.64 1.15
N ALA A 15 3.87 -7.79 0.00
CA ALA A 15 4.96 -6.91 -0.40
C ALA A 15 4.49 -5.46 -0.60
N VAL A 16 3.36 -5.25 -1.29
CA VAL A 16 2.76 -3.91 -1.48
C VAL A 16 2.36 -3.29 -0.14
N GLY A 17 1.77 -4.08 0.77
CA GLY A 17 1.45 -3.64 2.13
C GLY A 17 2.69 -3.15 2.89
N ALA A 18 3.78 -3.93 2.86
CA ALA A 18 5.04 -3.57 3.50
C ALA A 18 5.66 -2.29 2.91
N ILE A 19 5.71 -2.17 1.57
CA ILE A 19 6.22 -0.98 0.88
C ILE A 19 5.39 0.26 1.24
N SER A 20 4.07 0.11 1.33
CA SER A 20 3.17 1.22 1.67
C SER A 20 3.47 1.75 3.08
N ILE A 21 3.70 0.88 4.06
CA ILE A 21 4.07 1.28 5.43
C ILE A 21 5.39 2.05 5.44
N ILE A 22 6.40 1.57 4.70
CA ILE A 22 7.71 2.24 4.61
C ILE A 22 7.53 3.66 4.03
N MET A 23 6.73 3.80 2.97
CA MET A 23 6.47 5.11 2.34
C MET A 23 5.70 6.07 3.24
N ILE A 24 4.79 5.56 4.09
CA ILE A 24 4.11 6.38 5.12
C ILE A 24 5.13 6.92 6.12
N VAL A 25 6.06 6.08 6.59
CA VAL A 25 7.11 6.50 7.54
C VAL A 25 8.01 7.55 6.92
N ILE A 26 8.48 7.34 5.68
CA ILE A 26 9.32 8.30 4.95
C ILE A 26 8.58 9.63 4.75
N GLY A 27 7.30 9.58 4.35
CA GLY A 27 6.48 10.77 4.19
C GLY A 27 6.27 11.52 5.51
N GLY A 28 6.07 10.80 6.62
CA GLY A 28 5.93 11.38 7.95
C GLY A 28 7.20 12.07 8.44
N ILE A 29 8.36 11.43 8.23
CA ILE A 29 9.68 12.01 8.54
C ILE A 29 9.89 13.27 7.69
N LEU A 30 9.67 13.19 6.38
CA LEU A 30 9.81 14.34 5.48
C LEU A 30 8.88 15.50 5.88
N PHE A 31 7.65 15.19 6.31
CA PHE A 31 6.69 16.19 6.78
C PHE A 31 7.18 16.88 8.07
N ALA A 32 7.73 16.11 9.02
CA ALA A 32 8.30 16.66 10.25
C ALA A 32 9.55 17.52 10.01
N LEU A 33 10.37 17.17 9.01
CA LEU A 33 11.56 17.93 8.59
C LEU A 33 11.25 19.13 7.68
N SER A 34 9.99 19.37 7.33
CA SER A 34 9.58 20.43 6.41
C SER A 34 9.61 21.85 7.01
N SER A 35 10.12 22.02 8.23
CA SER A 35 10.11 23.25 9.05
C SER A 35 10.35 24.56 8.27
N GLY A 36 9.26 25.16 7.77
CA GLY A 36 9.24 26.47 7.11
C GLY A 36 9.05 26.44 5.58
N ASP A 37 9.20 25.29 4.92
CA ASP A 37 9.05 25.15 3.47
C ASP A 37 7.69 24.51 3.14
N ALA A 38 6.73 25.34 2.75
CA ALA A 38 5.38 24.92 2.38
C ALA A 38 5.36 23.90 1.23
N GLN A 39 6.35 23.97 0.33
CA GLN A 39 6.43 23.07 -0.83
C GLN A 39 6.89 21.68 -0.42
N LYS A 40 7.86 21.59 0.52
CA LYS A 40 8.28 20.31 1.13
C LYS A 40 7.16 19.69 1.95
N ALA A 41 6.42 20.49 2.73
CA ALA A 41 5.27 20.02 3.49
C ALA A 41 4.17 19.46 2.58
N ALA A 42 3.87 20.14 1.46
CA ALA A 42 2.90 19.67 0.49
C ALA A 42 3.34 18.37 -0.19
N LYS A 43 4.62 18.26 -0.58
CA LYS A 43 5.17 17.04 -1.19
C LYS A 43 5.09 15.86 -0.23
N ALA A 44 5.47 16.06 1.04
CA ALA A 44 5.41 15.03 2.06
C ALA A 44 3.97 14.53 2.30
N ARG A 45 2.99 15.45 2.36
CA ARG A 45 1.57 15.10 2.46
C ARG A 45 1.10 14.25 1.27
N ASN A 46 1.47 14.63 0.06
CA ASN A 46 1.13 13.85 -1.14
C ASN A 46 1.76 12.46 -1.12
N THR A 47 3.01 12.33 -0.68
CA THR A 47 3.67 11.03 -0.52
C THR A 47 2.93 10.12 0.47
N ILE A 48 2.54 10.66 1.63
CA ILE A 48 1.72 9.93 2.61
C ILE A 48 0.39 9.52 2.00
N LEU A 49 -0.29 10.45 1.32
CA LEU A 49 -1.59 10.20 0.70
C LEU A 49 -1.52 9.04 -0.30
N TYR A 50 -0.54 9.06 -1.21
CA TYR A 50 -0.35 7.99 -2.18
C TYR A 50 -0.01 6.65 -1.53
N ALA A 51 0.79 6.66 -0.46
CA ALA A 51 1.12 5.45 0.29
C ALA A 51 -0.10 4.86 1.01
N VAL A 52 -0.96 5.71 1.60
CA VAL A 52 -2.22 5.30 2.22
C VAL A 52 -3.19 4.74 1.18
N VAL A 53 -3.32 5.39 0.02
CA VAL A 53 -4.17 4.89 -1.07
C VAL A 53 -3.68 3.51 -1.55
N GLY A 54 -2.36 3.32 -1.72
CA GLY A 54 -1.77 2.03 -2.09
C GLY A 54 -2.08 0.92 -1.08
N LEU A 55 -2.03 1.23 0.22
CA LEU A 55 -2.40 0.29 1.28
C LEU A 55 -3.89 -0.07 1.25
N ILE A 56 -4.77 0.92 1.05
CA ILE A 56 -6.21 0.68 0.96
C ILE A 56 -6.52 -0.21 -0.24
N VAL A 57 -5.91 0.07 -1.40
CA VAL A 57 -6.09 -0.72 -2.62
C VAL A 57 -5.62 -2.16 -2.44
N SER A 58 -4.50 -2.42 -1.76
CA SER A 58 -4.02 -3.78 -1.52
C SER A 58 -4.98 -4.58 -0.62
N ILE A 59 -5.56 -3.94 0.40
CA ILE A 59 -6.57 -4.56 1.26
C ILE A 59 -7.82 -4.93 0.43
N PHE A 60 -8.33 -4.02 -0.39
CA PHE A 60 -9.48 -4.31 -1.26
C PHE A 60 -9.17 -5.40 -2.31
N ALA A 61 -7.99 -5.37 -2.90
CA ALA A 61 -7.56 -6.39 -3.85
C ALA A 61 -7.54 -7.79 -3.20
N SER A 62 -7.07 -7.90 -1.96
CA SER A 62 -7.09 -9.18 -1.21
C SER A 62 -8.50 -9.75 -1.04
N ALA A 63 -9.48 -8.89 -0.75
CA ALA A 63 -10.87 -9.30 -0.57
C ALA A 63 -11.48 -9.80 -1.88
N ILE A 64 -11.23 -9.10 -2.99
CA ILE A 64 -11.71 -9.49 -4.33
C ILE A 64 -11.10 -10.82 -4.75
N VAL A 65 -9.79 -11.00 -4.56
CA VAL A 65 -9.08 -12.23 -4.89
C VAL A 65 -9.67 -13.40 -4.12
N ASN A 66 -9.81 -13.27 -2.81
CA ASN A 66 -10.41 -14.31 -1.98
C ASN A 66 -11.86 -14.64 -2.39
N PHE A 67 -12.65 -13.63 -2.76
CA PHE A 67 -14.02 -13.83 -3.26
C PHE A 67 -14.04 -14.64 -4.57
N VAL A 68 -13.18 -14.30 -5.53
CA VAL A 68 -13.05 -15.01 -6.80
C VAL A 68 -12.64 -16.46 -6.57
N PHE A 69 -11.59 -16.71 -5.78
CA PHE A 69 -11.12 -18.06 -5.49
C PHE A 69 -12.16 -18.91 -4.74
N ASN A 70 -12.93 -18.30 -3.83
CA ASN A 70 -14.00 -19.00 -3.11
C ASN A 70 -15.19 -19.37 -3.99
N ARG A 71 -15.40 -18.68 -5.13
CA ARG A 71 -16.51 -18.98 -6.06
C ARG A 71 -16.20 -20.11 -7.05
N PHE A 72 -14.91 -20.34 -7.32
CA PHE A 72 -14.40 -21.32 -8.29
C PHE A 72 -13.87 -22.62 -7.65
N ASN A 73 -14.00 -22.76 -6.34
CA ASN A 73 -13.80 -24.01 -5.59
C ASN A 73 -15.17 -24.58 -5.15
#